data_AF-A0A937DB70-F1
#
_entry.id   AF-A0A937DB70-F1
#
_cell.length_a   1.000
_cell.length_b   1.000
_cell.length_c   1.000
_cell.angle_alpha   90.00
_cell.angle_beta   90.00
_cell.angle_gamma   90.00
#
_symmetry.space_group_name_H-M   'P 1'
#
loop_
_entity.id
_entity.type
_entity.pdbx_description
1 polymer ?
#
loop_
_entity_poly.entity_id
_entity_poly.type
_entity_poly.pdbx_seq_one_letter_code
_entity_poly.pdbx_strand_id
1 'polypeptide(L)' 'MIGGIILLTIALIAWFGMAKNASEESATGFVRIFKSIFGMKGYIIMAKFIAILFLLAALAEFYKYFTE' A
#
# COMPACT_ATOMS: atom_id res chain seq x y z
N MET A 1 4.74 18.23 5.55
CA MET A 1 3.32 18.30 5.08
C MET A 1 3.10 17.62 3.72
N ILE A 2 3.71 18.08 2.61
CA ILE A 2 3.50 17.48 1.26
C ILE A 2 3.91 16.01 1.21
N GLY A 3 5.05 15.64 1.81
CA GLY A 3 5.49 14.25 1.92
C GLY A 3 4.48 13.35 2.64
N GLY A 4 3.95 13.81 3.78
CA GLY A 4 2.90 13.09 4.53
C GLY A 4 1.62 12.87 3.72
N ILE A 5 1.17 13.87 2.96
CA ILE A 5 -0.02 13.74 2.10
C ILE A 5 0.22 12.71 0.99
N ILE A 6 1.38 12.74 0.33
CA ILE A 6 1.73 11.77 -0.71
C ILE A 6 1.74 10.34 -0.15
N LEU A 7 2.38 10.16 1.01
CA LEU A 7 2.45 8.85 1.68
C LEU A 7 1.06 8.34 2.08
N LEU A 8 0.19 9.23 2.56
CA LEU A 8 -1.20 8.91 2.88
C LEU A 8 -1.97 8.47 1.63
N THR A 9 -1.84 9.19 0.51
CA THR A 9 -2.48 8.82 -0.76
C THR A 9 -2.00 7.44 -1.25
N ILE A 10 -0.70 7.17 -1.18
CA ILE A 10 -0.12 5.87 -1.56
C ILE A 10 -0.65 4.75 -0.64
N ALA A 11 -0.75 5.01 0.67
CA ALA A 11 -1.30 4.05 1.63
C ALA A 11 -2.75 3.68 1.28
N LEU A 12 -3.59 4.67 0.93
CA LEU A 12 -4.97 4.45 0.53
C LEU A 12 -5.05 3.65 -0.78
N ILE A 13 -4.22 3.95 -1.77
CA ILE A 13 -4.15 3.20 -3.04
C ILE A 13 -3.73 1.75 -2.79
N ALA A 14 -2.74 1.52 -1.94
CA ALA A 14 -2.29 0.17 -1.60
C ALA A 14 -3.35 -0.61 -0.82
N TRP A 15 -4.08 0.03 0.09
CA TRP A 15 -5.12 -0.61 0.89
C TRP A 15 -6.39 -0.94 0.09
N PHE A 16 -6.90 0.02 -0.68
CA PHE A 16 -8.18 -0.10 -1.38
C PHE A 16 -8.02 -0.47 -2.86
N GLY A 17 -7.05 0.12 -3.55
CA GLY A 17 -6.82 -0.11 -4.98
C GLY A 17 -6.20 -1.47 -5.27
N MET A 18 -5.07 -1.79 -4.64
CA MET A 18 -4.37 -3.06 -4.90
C MET A 18 -5.13 -4.28 -4.37
N ALA A 19 -5.84 -4.14 -3.24
CA ALA A 19 -6.67 -5.23 -2.71
C ALA A 19 -7.89 -5.53 -3.59
N LYS A 20 -8.50 -4.51 -4.22
CA LYS A 20 -9.62 -4.68 -5.16
C LYS A 20 -9.16 -5.31 -6.48
N ASN A 21 -8.00 -4.90 -7.00
CA ASN A 21 -7.43 -5.47 -8.23
C ASN A 21 -6.82 -6.87 -8.06
N ALA A 22 -6.86 -7.45 -6.84
CA ALA A 22 -6.36 -8.80 -6.60
C ALA A 22 -7.23 -9.88 -7.27
N SER A 23 -8.52 -9.62 -7.48
CA SER A 23 -9.52 -10.59 -7.97
C SER A 23 -9.63 -10.69 -9.49
N GLU A 24 -9.24 -9.65 -10.23
CA GLU A 24 -9.42 -9.59 -11.68
C GLU A 24 -8.10 -9.83 -12.41
N GLU A 25 -8.17 -10.31 -13.65
CA GLU A 25 -7.10 -10.68 -14.60
C GLU A 25 -5.98 -9.64 -14.83
N SER A 26 -5.97 -8.55 -14.07
CA SER A 26 -5.08 -7.42 -14.23
C SER A 26 -3.82 -7.48 -13.35
N ALA A 27 -2.73 -7.08 -14.00
CA ALA A 27 -1.84 -6.00 -13.59
C ALA A 27 -0.39 -6.45 -13.36
N THR A 28 0.42 -6.46 -14.44
CA THR A 28 1.89 -6.58 -14.44
C THR A 28 2.48 -7.95 -14.07
N GLY A 29 3.61 -8.30 -14.72
CA GLY A 29 4.28 -9.60 -14.54
C GLY A 29 4.67 -9.91 -13.10
N PHE A 30 5.02 -8.87 -12.32
CA PHE A 30 5.33 -9.00 -10.89
C PHE A 30 4.17 -9.56 -10.08
N VAL A 31 2.96 -8.99 -10.23
CA VAL A 31 1.78 -9.43 -9.47
C VAL A 31 1.41 -10.87 -9.83
N ARG A 32 1.56 -11.25 -11.11
CA ARG A 32 1.33 -12.63 -11.55
C ARG A 32 2.32 -13.61 -10.91
N ILE A 33 3.62 -13.29 -10.92
CA ILE A 33 4.66 -14.12 -10.29
C ILE A 33 4.41 -14.21 -8.78
N PHE A 34 4.13 -13.10 -8.11
CA PHE A 34 3.92 -13.07 -6.67
C PHE A 34 2.67 -13.87 -6.26
N LYS A 35 1.55 -13.69 -6.98
CA LYS A 35 0.33 -14.51 -6.79
C LYS A 35 0.59 -15.99 -7.07
N SER A 36 1.50 -16.34 -7.99
CA SER A 36 1.86 -17.75 -8.26
C SER A 36 2.60 -18.42 -7.10
N ILE A 37 3.40 -17.66 -6.34
CA ILE A 37 4.19 -18.19 -5.22
C ILE A 37 3.38 -18.16 -3.92
N PHE A 38 2.72 -17.04 -3.63
CA PHE A 38 2.08 -16.76 -2.33
C PHE A 38 0.55 -16.81 -2.37
N GLY A 39 -0.04 -16.99 -3.55
CA GLY A 39 -1.49 -16.94 -3.74
C GLY A 39 -2.07 -15.53 -3.67
N MET A 40 -3.37 -15.43 -3.98
CA MET A 40 -4.12 -14.18 -3.93
C MET A 40 -4.19 -13.60 -2.51
N LYS A 41 -4.38 -14.45 -1.49
CA LYS A 41 -4.42 -14.03 -0.09
C LYS A 41 -3.08 -13.44 0.38
N GLY A 42 -1.95 -14.05 0.01
CA GLY A 42 -0.62 -13.55 0.33
C GLY A 42 -0.35 -12.19 -0.30
N TYR A 43 -0.75 -12.00 -1.56
CA TYR A 43 -0.67 -10.70 -2.23
C TYR A 43 -1.51 -9.61 -1.53
N ILE A 44 -2.75 -9.92 -1.14
CA ILE A 44 -3.61 -8.96 -0.41
C ILE A 44 -2.99 -8.60 0.95
N ILE A 45 -2.45 -9.58 1.68
CA ILE A 45 -1.79 -9.34 2.98
C ILE A 45 -0.57 -8.43 2.78
N MET A 46 0.27 -8.70 1.79
CA MET A 46 1.43 -7.86 1.47
C MET A 46 1.00 -6.42 1.12
N ALA A 47 -0.01 -6.25 0.26
CA ALA A 47 -0.51 -4.92 -0.10
C ALA A 47 -1.01 -4.13 1.13
N LYS A 48 -1.75 -4.79 2.02
CA LYS A 48 -2.21 -4.20 3.28
C LYS A 48 -1.06 -3.87 4.23
N PHE A 49 -0.05 -4.74 4.32
CA PHE A 49 1.13 -4.50 5.14
C PHE A 49 1.91 -3.28 4.67
N ILE A 50 2.15 -3.17 3.36
CA ILE A 50 2.80 -2.01 2.74
C ILE A 50 1.99 -0.73 2.99
N ALA A 51 0.66 -0.78 2.85
CA ALA A 51 -0.20 0.36 3.15
C ALA A 51 -0.08 0.84 4.61
N ILE A 52 0.05 -0.07 5.59
CA ILE A 52 0.27 0.29 6.99
C ILE A 52 1.59 1.01 7.17
N LEU A 53 2.67 0.53 6.55
CA LEU A 53 3.98 1.18 6.64
C LEU A 53 3.95 2.61 6.08
N PHE A 54 3.29 2.80 4.93
CA PHE A 54 3.11 4.14 4.36
C PHE A 54 2.24 5.04 5.22
N LEU A 55 1.20 4.50 5.86
CA LEU A 55 0.38 5.26 6.79
C LEU A 55 1.17 5.70 8.03
N LEU A 56 1.98 4.80 8.61
CA LEU A 56 2.85 5.14 9.74
C LEU A 56 3.87 6.20 9.37
N ALA A 57 4.48 6.10 8.18
CA ALA A 57 5.40 7.11 7.67
C ALA A 57 4.70 8.46 7.45
N ALA A 58 3.47 8.46 6.91
CA ALA A 58 2.66 9.66 6.74
C ALA A 58 2.36 10.33 8.09
N LEU A 59 1.97 9.54 9.09
CA LEU A 59 1.70 10.04 10.44
C LEU A 59 2.96 10.60 11.10
N ALA A 60 4.12 9.97 10.91
CA ALA A 60 5.40 10.50 11.41
C ALA A 60 5.75 11.85 10.77
N GLU A 61 5.51 12.00 9.46
CA GLU A 61 5.70 13.27 8.75
C GLU A 61 4.72 14.36 9.20
N PHE A 62 3.47 14.00 9.50
CA PHE A 62 2.52 14.94 10.08
C PHE A 62 2.88 15.32 11.50
N TYR A 63 3.28 14.35 12.33
CA TYR A 63 3.70 14.58 13.71
C TYR A 63 4.85 15.59 13.74
N LYS A 64 5.94 15.35 12.99
CA LYS A 64 7.05 16.30 12.87
C LYS A 64 6.57 17.70 12.51
N TYR A 65 5.71 17.82 11.49
CA TYR A 65 5.18 19.11 11.06
C TYR A 65 4.37 19.86 12.13
N PHE A 66 3.72 19.15 13.07
CA PHE A 66 2.95 19.78 14.14
C PHE A 66 3.75 19.97 15.43
N THR A 67 4.92 19.34 15.57
CA THR A 67 5.77 19.43 16.77
C THR A 67 7.08 20.17 16.56
N GLU A 68 7.52 20.36 15.33
CA GLU A 68 8.70 21.13 14.91
C GLU A 68 8.27 22.34 14.07
#